data_AF-A0A7X0RDW0-F1
#
_entry.id   AF-A0A7X0RDW0-F1
#
_cell.length_a   1.000
_cell.length_b   1.000
_cell.length_c   1.000
_cell.angle_alpha   90.00
_cell.angle_beta   90.00
_cell.angle_gamma   90.00
#
_symmetry.space_group_name_H-M   'P 1'
#
loop_
_entity.id
_entity.type
_entity.pdbx_description
1 polymer ?
#
loop_
_entity_poly.entity_id
_entity_poly.type
_entity_poly.pdbx_seq_one_letter_code
_entity_poly.pdbx_strand_id
1 'polypeptide(L)'
;MTAAQHPTQPGRLAYDDAATPQEMSADCRAVGRHLRLERAAAAAVRPAPSIHFEDYPTEVGKREIRVSDAAARIANALHLHLD
;
A
#
# COMPACT_ATOMS: atom_id res chain seq x y z
N MET A 1 -4.20 -40.92 -26.89
CA MET A 1 -4.65 -40.17 -25.70
C MET A 1 -4.13 -40.90 -24.48
N THR A 2 -3.00 -40.45 -23.94
CA THR A 2 -2.31 -41.15 -22.85
C THR A 2 -2.26 -40.20 -21.67
N ALA A 3 -3.11 -40.45 -20.67
CA ALA A 3 -3.12 -39.67 -19.43
C ALA A 3 -1.81 -39.95 -18.68
N ALA A 4 -0.97 -38.94 -18.54
CA ALA A 4 0.21 -39.02 -17.68
C ALA A 4 -0.28 -39.09 -16.22
N GLN A 5 -0.06 -40.25 -15.60
CA GLN A 5 -0.27 -40.45 -14.17
C GLN A 5 0.63 -39.49 -13.40
N HIS A 6 0.02 -38.59 -12.62
CA HIS A 6 0.74 -37.81 -11.61
C HIS A 6 1.00 -38.74 -10.43
N PRO A 7 2.26 -38.94 -10.01
CA PRO A 7 2.52 -39.64 -8.76
C PRO A 7 1.93 -38.82 -7.61
N THR A 8 0.97 -39.39 -6.88
CA THR A 8 0.46 -38.85 -5.63
C THR A 8 1.60 -38.84 -4.62
N GLN A 9 2.25 -37.68 -4.43
CA GLN A 9 3.25 -37.52 -3.39
C GLN A 9 2.59 -37.73 -2.01
N PRO A 10 3.19 -38.54 -1.12
CA PRO A 10 2.72 -38.67 0.25
C PRO A 10 2.75 -37.31 0.95
N GLY A 11 1.77 -37.09 1.83
CA GLY A 11 1.39 -35.82 2.45
C GLY A 11 2.54 -34.84 2.72
N ARG A 12 2.72 -33.90 1.80
CA ARG A 12 3.60 -32.75 1.98
C ARG A 12 2.93 -31.78 2.94
N LEU A 13 3.63 -31.36 3.98
CA LEU A 13 3.11 -30.32 4.88
C LEU A 13 2.98 -29.01 4.09
N ALA A 14 1.94 -28.23 4.34
CA ALA A 14 1.63 -27.01 3.59
C ALA A 14 2.75 -25.95 3.59
N TYR A 15 3.77 -26.11 4.44
CA TYR A 15 4.89 -25.18 4.63
C TYR A 15 6.26 -25.86 4.51
N ASP A 16 6.33 -27.11 4.05
CA ASP A 16 7.60 -27.84 3.94
C ASP A 16 8.48 -27.33 2.78
N ASP A 17 7.89 -26.57 1.85
CA ASP A 17 8.60 -25.87 0.80
C ASP A 17 8.96 -24.46 1.25
N ALA A 18 9.89 -24.37 2.21
CA ALA A 18 10.47 -23.08 2.53
C ALA A 18 11.21 -22.56 1.29
N ALA A 19 10.74 -21.44 0.73
CA ALA A 19 11.45 -20.73 -0.31
C ALA A 19 12.88 -20.44 0.16
N THR A 20 13.85 -20.57 -0.75
CA THR A 20 15.22 -20.19 -0.44
C THR A 20 15.28 -18.69 -0.12
N PRO A 21 16.26 -18.23 0.70
CA PRO A 21 16.44 -16.81 0.95
C PRO A 21 16.59 -15.97 -0.32
N GLN A 22 17.12 -16.56 -1.40
CA GLN A 22 17.25 -15.91 -2.69
C GLN A 22 15.89 -15.69 -3.37
N GLU A 23 15.02 -16.69 -3.37
CA GLU A 23 13.64 -16.60 -3.90
C GLU A 23 12.82 -15.58 -3.10
N MET A 24 12.87 -15.65 -1.77
CA MET A 24 12.20 -14.66 -0.90
C MET A 24 12.69 -13.24 -1.19
N SER A 25 14.00 -13.05 -1.37
CA SER A 25 14.59 -11.76 -1.69
C SER A 25 14.13 -11.24 -3.07
N ALA A 26 13.98 -12.12 -4.05
CA ALA A 26 13.48 -11.77 -5.37
C ALA A 26 12.00 -11.37 -5.33
N ASP A 27 11.17 -12.10 -4.59
CA ASP A 27 9.75 -11.81 -4.41
C ASP A 27 9.55 -10.45 -3.73
N CYS A 28 10.27 -10.17 -2.64
CA CYS A 28 10.23 -8.87 -1.98
C CYS A 28 10.57 -7.72 -2.94
N ARG A 29 11.59 -7.88 -3.80
CA ARG A 29 11.93 -6.87 -4.83
C ARG A 29 10.82 -6.73 -5.87
N ALA A 30 10.18 -7.82 -6.28
CA ALA A 30 9.09 -7.78 -7.25
C ALA A 30 7.86 -7.05 -6.69
N VAL A 31 7.47 -7.39 -5.46
CA VAL A 31 6.38 -6.70 -4.72
C VAL A 31 6.70 -5.23 -4.55
N GLY A 32 7.93 -4.89 -4.15
CA GLY A 32 8.38 -3.51 -4.00
C GLY A 32 8.14 -2.66 -5.25
N ARG A 33 8.51 -3.19 -6.43
CA ARG A 33 8.27 -2.52 -7.73
C ARG A 33 6.79 -2.42 -8.08
N HIS A 34 6.02 -3.50 -7.87
CA HIS A 34 4.58 -3.52 -8.21
C HIS A 34 3.78 -2.53 -7.36
N LEU A 35 4.12 -2.41 -6.08
CA LEU A 35 3.47 -1.50 -5.13
C LEU A 35 4.09 -0.10 -5.12
N ARG A 36 5.16 0.13 -5.91
CA ARG A 36 5.88 1.42 -6.00
C ARG A 36 6.36 1.91 -4.61
N LEU A 37 6.91 0.99 -3.82
CA LEU A 37 7.30 1.24 -2.42
C LEU A 37 8.56 2.11 -2.28
N GLU A 38 9.23 2.47 -3.38
CA GLU A 38 10.45 3.27 -3.34
C GLU A 38 10.23 4.60 -2.61
N ARG A 39 9.07 5.23 -2.81
CA ARG A 39 8.70 6.48 -2.12
C ARG A 39 8.49 6.27 -0.61
N ALA A 40 7.88 5.15 -0.23
CA ALA A 40 7.64 4.83 1.17
C ALA A 40 8.94 4.47 1.90
N ALA A 41 9.82 3.70 1.24
CA ALA A 41 11.15 3.39 1.75
C ALA A 41 12.00 4.65 1.94
N ALA A 42 11.99 5.58 0.97
CA ALA A 42 12.67 6.86 1.09
C ALA A 42 12.08 7.73 2.22
N ALA A 43 10.77 7.71 2.43
CA ALA A 43 10.14 8.45 3.52
C ALA A 43 10.47 7.86 4.90
N ALA A 44 10.53 6.53 5.01
CA ALA A 44 10.77 5.83 6.27
C ALA A 44 12.15 6.10 6.88
N VAL A 45 13.15 6.43 6.06
CA VAL A 45 14.53 6.72 6.51
C VAL A 45 14.81 8.21 6.67
N ARG A 46 13.88 9.08 6.26
CA ARG A 46 14.03 10.52 6.46
C ARG A 46 13.70 10.89 7.90
N PRO A 47 14.36 11.91 8.48
CA PRO A 47 13.91 12.50 9.73
C PRO A 47 12.42 12.85 9.65
N ALA A 48 11.69 12.58 10.72
CA ALA A 48 10.29 12.96 10.80
C ALA A 48 10.15 14.50 10.60
N PRO A 49 9.11 14.97 9.90
CA PRO A 49 8.83 16.39 9.83
C PRO A 49 8.57 16.96 11.24
N SER A 50 8.84 18.25 11.42
CA SER A 50 8.52 18.92 12.68
C SER A 50 7.01 18.91 12.93
N ILE A 51 6.64 18.77 14.20
CA ILE A 51 5.25 18.91 14.68
C ILE A 51 4.96 20.33 15.19
N HIS A 52 5.98 21.18 15.24
CA HIS A 52 5.88 22.54 15.72
C HIS A 52 5.28 23.46 14.67
N PHE A 53 4.44 24.38 15.11
CA PHE A 53 3.75 25.30 14.20
C PHE A 53 4.72 26.30 13.57
N GLU A 54 5.69 26.76 14.33
CA GLU A 54 6.76 27.68 13.94
C GLU A 54 7.67 27.14 12.81
N ASP A 55 7.78 25.81 12.70
CA ASP A 55 8.55 25.15 11.64
C ASP A 55 7.71 24.89 10.37
N TYR A 56 6.39 25.12 10.42
CA TYR A 56 5.52 24.97 9.27
C TYR A 56 5.67 26.18 8.33
N PRO A 57 5.83 25.97 7.01
CA PRO A 57 6.04 27.09 6.10
C PRO A 57 4.77 27.96 6.03
N THR A 58 4.90 29.23 6.41
CA THR A 58 3.82 30.22 6.47
C THR A 58 3.24 30.59 5.11
N GLU A 59 3.96 30.29 4.03
CA GLU A 59 3.58 30.60 2.65
C GLU A 59 2.74 29.50 1.98
N VAL A 60 2.49 28.37 2.67
CA VAL A 60 1.65 27.29 2.13
C VAL A 60 0.18 27.68 2.30
N GLY A 61 -0.41 28.22 1.23
CA GLY A 61 -1.85 28.45 1.16
C GLY A 61 -2.63 27.15 1.37
N LYS A 62 -3.77 27.23 2.07
CA LYS A 62 -4.68 26.09 2.22
C LYS A 62 -5.09 25.57 0.84
N ARG A 63 -5.04 24.26 0.65
CA ARG A 63 -5.50 23.66 -0.61
C ARG A 63 -6.99 23.94 -0.77
N GLU A 64 -7.37 24.48 -1.91
CA GLU A 64 -8.78 24.58 -2.30
C GLU A 64 -9.36 23.15 -2.38
N ILE A 65 -10.43 22.89 -1.64
CA ILE A 65 -11.19 21.64 -1.72
C ILE A 65 -12.51 21.98 -2.40
N ARG A 66 -12.71 21.48 -3.61
CA ARG A 66 -13.99 21.64 -4.31
C ARG A 66 -14.95 20.54 -3.87
N VAL A 67 -16.07 20.95 -3.29
CA VAL A 67 -17.20 20.06 -3.04
C VAL A 67 -18.05 20.00 -4.30
N SER A 68 -18.11 18.83 -4.93
CA SER A 68 -19.02 18.64 -6.07
C SER A 68 -20.46 18.47 -5.60
N ASP A 69 -21.42 18.76 -6.47
CA ASP A 69 -22.84 18.55 -6.18
C ASP A 69 -23.15 17.10 -5.75
N ALA A 70 -22.46 16.13 -6.37
CA ALA A 70 -22.59 14.73 -6.00
C ALA A 70 -22.09 14.45 -4.58
N ALA A 71 -20.94 15.04 -4.19
CA ALA A 71 -20.39 14.90 -2.85
C ALA A 71 -21.30 15.57 -1.80
N ALA A 72 -21.82 16.76 -2.09
CA ALA A 72 -22.77 17.47 -1.21
C ALA A 72 -24.06 16.66 -0.99
N ARG A 73 -24.61 16.06 -2.06
CA ARG A 73 -25.79 15.18 -1.96
C ARG A 73 -25.55 13.97 -1.06
N ILE A 74 -24.38 13.33 -1.20
CA ILE A 74 -24.01 12.18 -0.35
C ILE A 74 -23.85 12.63 1.10
N ALA A 75 -23.14 13.74 1.34
CA ALA A 75 -22.94 14.27 2.68
C ALA A 75 -24.28 14.58 3.39
N ASN A 76 -25.22 15.24 2.69
CA ASN A 76 -26.55 15.51 3.22
C ASN A 76 -27.32 14.23 3.56
N ALA A 77 -27.23 13.19 2.72
CA ALA A 77 -27.84 11.90 2.99
C ALA A 77 -27.23 11.18 4.22
N LEU A 78 -25.96 11.46 4.51
CA LEU A 78 -25.24 10.95 5.67
C LEU A 78 -25.34 11.89 6.89
N HIS A 79 -26.10 12.98 6.80
CA HIS A 79 -26.17 14.05 7.79
C HIS A 79 -24.80 14.67 8.14
N LEU A 80 -23.85 14.60 7.20
CA LEU A 80 -22.54 15.26 7.29
C LEU A 80 -22.68 16.70 6.76
N HIS A 81 -22.31 17.67 7.58
CA HIS A 81 -22.31 19.08 7.19
C HIS A 81 -20.92 19.42 6.64
N LEU A 82 -20.88 19.76 5.35
CA LEU A 82 -19.66 20.21 4.67
C LEU A 82 -19.69 21.74 4.64
N ASP A 83 -19.13 22.35 5.67
CA ASP A 83 -18.94 23.81 5.78
C ASP A 83 -17.60 24.25 5.17
#